data_AF-A0A7X7V118-F1
#
_entry.id   AF-A0A7X7V118-F1
#
_cell.length_a   1.000
_cell.length_b   1.000
_cell.length_c   1.000
_cell.angle_alpha   90.00
_cell.angle_beta   90.00
_cell.angle_gamma   90.00
#
_symmetry.space_group_name_H-M   'P 1'
#
loop_
_entity.id
_entity.type
_entity.pdbx_description
1 polymer ?
#
loop_
_entity_poly.entity_id
_entity_poly.type
_entity_poly.pdbx_seq_one_letter_code
_entity_poly.pdbx_strand_id
1 'polypeptide(L)' 'MELFSGEKPEGFYSFGVNAESFSSGVYFLKLLTGRNALYKKLILLK' A
#
# COMPACT_ATOMS: atom_id res chain seq x y z
N MET A 1 -6.39 0.67 -5.91
CA MET A 1 -5.49 -0.47 -6.09
C MET A 1 -5.24 -1.08 -4.72
N GLU A 2 -5.76 -2.28 -4.46
CA GLU A 2 -5.51 -3.01 -3.21
C GLU A 2 -4.29 -3.91 -3.44
N LEU A 3 -3.24 -3.77 -2.61
CA LEU A 3 -1.99 -4.54 -2.77
C LEU A 3 -2.05 -5.94 -2.16
N PHE A 4 -3.06 -6.22 -1.33
CA PHE A 4 -3.20 -7.47 -0.62
C PHE A 4 -4.66 -7.92 -0.60
N SER A 5 -4.90 -9.19 -0.96
CA SER A 5 -6.16 -9.90 -0.74
C SER A 5 -5.92 -11.08 0.21
N GLY A 6 -6.85 -11.29 1.15
CA GLY A 6 -6.80 -12.40 2.12
C GLY A 6 -6.18 -12.08 3.49
N GLU A 7 -6.41 -12.97 4.45
CA GLU A 7 -5.83 -12.88 5.79
C GLU A 7 -4.35 -13.27 5.76
N LYS A 8 -3.47 -12.33 6.12
CA LYS A 8 -2.05 -12.60 6.35
C LYS A 8 -1.76 -12.67 7.84
N PRO A 9 -0.96 -13.65 8.30
CA PRO A 9 -0.56 -13.75 9.70
C PRO A 9 0.23 -12.52 10.15
N GLU A 10 0.32 -12.29 11.46
CA GLU A 10 1.09 -11.17 12.00
C GLU A 10 2.59 -11.38 11.73
N GLY A 11 3.27 -10.36 11.20
CA GLY A 11 4.68 -10.45 10.84
C GLY A 11 5.17 -9.23 10.05
N PHE A 12 6.47 -9.23 9.74
CA PHE A 12 7.07 -8.20 8.90
C PHE A 12 6.91 -8.55 7.42
N TYR A 13 6.35 -7.63 6.65
CA TYR A 13 6.16 -7.77 5.21
C TYR A 13 6.82 -6.61 4.47
N SER A 14 7.51 -6.94 3.39
CA SER A 14 8.03 -5.95 2.43
C SER A 14 7.23 -6.05 1.14
N PHE A 15 6.87 -4.89 0.57
CA PHE A 15 6.24 -4.80 -0.74
C PHE A 15 6.86 -3.67 -1.53
N GLY A 16 7.02 -3.89 -2.84
CA GLY A 16 7.41 -2.86 -3.79
C GLY A 16 6.18 -2.33 -4.52
N VAL A 17 6.14 -1.02 -4.77
CA VAL A 17 5.13 -0.40 -5.63
C VAL A 17 5.86 0.16 -6.85
N ASN A 18 5.55 -0.34 -8.04
CA ASN A 18 5.98 0.30 -9.27
C ASN A 18 5.04 1.49 -9.55
N ALA A 19 5.56 2.69 -9.36
CA ALA A 19 4.84 3.94 -9.56
C ALA A 19 5.21 4.65 -10.89
N GLU A 20 5.87 3.96 -11.83
CA GLU A 20 6.36 4.58 -13.08
C GLU A 20 5.24 5.22 -13.91
N SER A 21 4.09 4.56 -14.00
CA SER A 21 2.91 5.04 -14.73
C SER A 21 2.03 6.01 -13.93
N PHE A 22 2.43 6.38 -12.72
CA PHE A 22 1.64 7.27 -11.86
C PHE A 22 2.05 8.72 -12.10
N SER A 23 1.08 9.62 -12.13
CA SER A 23 1.32 11.06 -12.18
C SER A 23 1.83 11.57 -10.83
N SER A 24 2.53 12.70 -10.80
CA SER A 24 2.86 13.37 -9.54
C SER A 24 1.59 13.67 -8.74
N GLY A 25 1.59 13.41 -7.43
CA GLY A 25 0.40 13.56 -6.61
C GLY A 25 0.47 12.88 -5.24
N VAL A 26 -0.66 12.94 -4.54
CA VAL A 26 -0.85 12.30 -3.23
C VAL A 26 -1.63 11.00 -3.40
N TYR A 27 -1.06 9.91 -2.90
CA TYR A 27 -1.65 8.57 -2.96
C TYR A 27 -1.87 8.00 -1.56
N PHE A 28 -2.88 7.15 -1.41
CA PHE A 28 -3.15 6.43 -0.18
C PHE A 28 -3.08 4.93 -0.44
N LEU A 29 -2.11 4.27 0.19
CA LEU A 29 -2.02 2.83 0.23
C LEU A 29 -2.86 2.29 1.37
N LYS A 30 -3.78 1.39 1.03
CA LYS A 30 -4.56 0.61 1.98
C LYS A 30 -3.92 -0.77 2.12
N LEU A 31 -3.51 -1.09 3.34
CA LEU A 31 -2.96 -2.38 3.74
C LEU A 31 -4.01 -3.09 4.59
N LEU A 32 -4.61 -4.14 4.03
CA LEU A 32 -5.52 -5.00 4.78
C LEU A 32 -4.70 -5.98 5.62
N THR A 33 -4.94 -5.97 6.93
CA THR A 33 -4.48 -7.00 7.87
C THR A 33 -5.70 -7.81 8.31
N GLY A 34 -5.52 -9.01 8.87
CA GLY A 34 -6.65 -9.83 9.33
C GLY A 34 -7.55 -9.17 10.37
N ARG A 35 -7.09 -8.10 11.04
CA ARG A 35 -7.85 -7.38 12.09
C ARG A 35 -8.17 -5.94 11.75
N ASN A 36 -7.37 -5.28 10.90
CA ASN A 36 -7.43 -3.84 10.69
C ASN A 36 -7.03 -3.43 9.27
N ALA A 37 -7.46 -2.25 8.83
CA ALA A 37 -6.91 -1.58 7.66
C ALA A 37 -5.90 -0.51 8.10
N LEU A 38 -4.67 -0.59 7.59
CA LEU A 38 -3.64 0.44 7.77
C LEU A 38 -3.58 1.30 6.51
N TYR A 39 -3.57 2.61 6.68
CA TYR A 39 -3.43 3.56 5.58
C TYR A 39 -2.06 4.22 5.63
N LYS A 40 -1.38 4.26 4.49
CA LYS A 40 -0.10 4.95 4.31
C LYS A 40 -0.22 6.01 3.22
N LYS A 41 0.06 7.26 3.57
CA LYS A 41 0.12 8.37 2.62
C LYS A 41 1.46 8.33 1.89
N LEU A 42 1.41 8.46 0.58
CA LEU A 42 2.56 8.60 -0.30
C LEU A 42 2.45 9.93 -1.03
N ILE A 43 3.59 10.61 -1.19
CA ILE A 43 3.71 11.80 -2.03
C ILE A 43 4.65 11.43 -3.15
N LEU A 44 4.14 11.36 -4.37
CA LEU A 44 4.93 11.08 -5.55
C LEU A 44 5.29 12.42 -6.20
N LEU A 45 6.58 12.75 -6.17
CA LEU A 45 7.16 13.89 -6.87
C LEU A 45 8.00 13.33 -8.00
N LYS A 46 7.50 13.48 -9.24
CA LYS A 46 8.20 13.09 -10.46
C LYS A 46 8.78 14.33 -11.13
#